data_AF-A0A2G9FXA3-F1
#
_entry.id   AF-A0A2G9FXA3-F1
#
_cell.length_a   1.000
_cell.length_b   1.000
_cell.length_c   1.000
_cell.angle_alpha   90.00
_cell.angle_beta   90.00
_cell.angle_gamma   90.00
#
_symmetry.space_group_name_H-M   'P 1'
#
loop_
_entity.id
_entity.type
_entity.pdbx_description
1 polymer ?
#
loop_
_entity_poly.entity_id
_entity_poly.type
_entity_poly.pdbx_seq_one_letter_code
_entity_poly.pdbx_strand_id
1 'polypeptide(L)'
;MSSSKVVYEGWMVRYGRRKIGKSYIHLRYFVLESRLLAYYKKKPQDNVVPIKTLVIDGNCRVEDRGLQTQHGHMVYVLSVYNKKETCQRMTISVIHIAIAYSRNIGQIFQINPL
;
A
#
# COMPACT_ATOMS: atom_id res chain seq x y z
N MET A 1 -20.96 -16.55 2.27
CA MET A 1 -19.89 -15.65 1.80
C MET A 1 -18.93 -15.43 2.96
N SER A 2 -17.74 -16.02 2.90
CA SER A 2 -16.73 -15.81 3.94
C SER A 2 -16.29 -14.35 3.86
N SER A 3 -16.61 -13.56 4.89
CA SER A 3 -16.04 -12.22 5.04
C SER A 3 -14.53 -12.40 5.17
N SER A 4 -13.78 -12.00 4.14
CA SER A 4 -12.32 -11.92 4.23
C SER A 4 -11.95 -11.15 5.49
N LYS A 5 -11.28 -11.81 6.44
CA LYS A 5 -10.91 -11.17 7.71
C LYS A 5 -9.88 -10.08 7.39
N VAL A 6 -10.22 -8.81 7.69
CA VAL A 6 -9.26 -7.70 7.62
C VAL A 6 -8.12 -8.02 8.59
N VAL A 7 -6.90 -8.00 8.05
CA VAL A 7 -5.69 -8.27 8.82
C VAL A 7 -5.14 -6.95 9.35
N TYR A 8 -5.11 -5.92 8.50
CA TYR A 8 -4.68 -4.57 8.86
C TYR A 8 -5.50 -3.51 8.12
N GLU A 9 -5.78 -2.39 8.77
CA GLU A 9 -6.37 -1.22 8.13
C GLU A 9 -5.81 0.07 8.74
N GLY A 10 -5.80 1.15 7.96
CA GLY A 10 -5.35 2.44 8.47
C GLY A 10 -5.10 3.50 7.41
N TRP A 11 -4.95 4.74 7.88
CA TRP A 11 -4.54 5.85 7.04
C TRP A 11 -3.07 5.74 6.66
N MET A 12 -2.77 5.74 5.37
CA MET A 12 -1.41 5.77 4.85
C MET A 12 -1.30 6.77 3.71
N VAL A 13 -0.07 7.19 3.43
CA VAL A 13 0.20 8.11 2.33
C VAL A 13 0.47 7.29 1.07
N ARG A 14 -0.27 7.60 0.00
CA ARG A 14 0.06 7.13 -1.33
C ARG A 14 0.82 8.23 -2.06
N TYR A 15 1.97 7.88 -2.62
CA TYR A 15 2.72 8.80 -3.47
C TYR A 15 3.05 8.16 -4.82
N GLY A 16 3.33 9.01 -5.81
CA GLY A 16 3.70 8.55 -7.14
C GLY A 16 3.91 9.72 -8.10
N ARG A 17 4.16 9.39 -9.37
CA ARG A 17 4.35 10.36 -10.44
C ARG A 17 3.21 10.23 -11.45
N ARG A 18 2.59 11.35 -11.84
CA ARG A 18 1.64 11.37 -12.95
C ARG A 18 2.40 11.26 -14.28
N LYS A 19 1.68 10.94 -15.36
CA LYS A 19 2.25 10.88 -16.73
C LYS A 19 2.95 12.20 -17.13
N ILE A 20 2.46 13.35 -16.66
CA ILE A 20 3.02 14.69 -16.92
C ILE A 20 4.10 15.08 -15.87
N GLY A 21 4.78 14.10 -15.29
CA GLY A 21 5.94 14.34 -14.41
C GLY A 21 5.64 14.92 -13.02
N LYS A 22 4.45 15.48 -12.77
CA LYS A 22 4.04 16.03 -11.46
C LYS A 22 3.88 14.89 -10.44
N SER A 23 4.59 14.99 -9.32
CA SER A 23 4.40 14.08 -8.19
C SER A 23 3.06 14.36 -7.49
N TYR A 24 2.48 13.34 -6.87
CA TYR A 24 1.30 13.48 -6.03
C TYR A 24 1.54 12.79 -4.70
N ILE A 25 0.91 13.33 -3.65
CA ILE A 25 0.89 12.79 -2.30
C ILE A 25 -0.56 12.82 -1.85
N HIS A 26 -1.10 11.68 -1.47
CA HIS A 26 -2.51 11.50 -1.18
C HIS A 26 -2.68 10.65 0.08
N LEU A 27 -3.33 11.18 1.11
CA LEU A 27 -3.78 10.37 2.24
C LEU A 27 -4.93 9.46 1.78
N ARG A 28 -4.81 8.15 2.01
CA ARG A 28 -5.81 7.15 1.65
C ARG A 28 -5.98 6.16 2.79
N TYR A 29 -7.19 5.62 2.93
CA TYR A 29 -7.47 4.56 3.89
C TYR A 29 -7.17 3.21 3.23
N PHE A 30 -6.17 2.49 3.74
CA PHE A 30 -5.77 1.19 3.23
C PHE A 30 -6.43 0.08 4.04
N VAL A 31 -6.82 -0.97 3.34
CA VAL A 31 -7.32 -2.21 3.92
C VAL A 31 -6.53 -3.35 3.32
N LEU A 32 -5.92 -4.15 4.20
CA LEU A 32 -5.20 -5.37 3.88
C LEU A 32 -5.98 -6.55 4.43
N GLU A 33 -6.44 -7.39 3.52
CA GLU A 33 -7.02 -8.71 3.78
C GLU A 33 -6.03 -9.80 3.37
N SER A 34 -6.37 -11.06 3.64
CA SER A 34 -5.49 -12.19 3.35
C SER A 34 -5.07 -12.32 1.87
N ARG A 35 -5.90 -11.86 0.93
CA ARG A 35 -5.66 -12.00 -0.52
C ARG A 35 -5.84 -10.69 -1.30
N LEU A 36 -6.03 -9.57 -0.60
CA LEU A 36 -6.39 -8.31 -1.23
C LEU A 36 -5.77 -7.14 -0.48
N LEU A 37 -5.12 -6.24 -1.22
CA LEU A 37 -4.77 -4.91 -0.75
C LEU A 37 -5.62 -3.90 -1.50
N ALA A 38 -6.36 -3.06 -0.79
CA ALA A 38 -7.23 -2.04 -1.36
C ALA A 38 -6.99 -0.69 -0.68
N TYR A 39 -7.32 0.41 -1.39
CA TYR A 39 -7.39 1.72 -0.74
C TYR A 39 -8.58 2.56 -1.20
N TYR A 40 -9.03 3.42 -0.29
CA TYR A 40 -10.24 4.22 -0.37
C TYR A 40 -9.94 5.71 -0.12
N LYS A 41 -10.83 6.60 -0.59
CA LYS A 41 -10.70 8.05 -0.32
C LYS A 41 -10.93 8.36 1.17
N LYS A 42 -11.80 7.58 1.81
CA LYS A 42 -12.21 7.67 3.20
C LYS A 42 -12.28 6.26 3.80
N LYS A 43 -12.35 6.14 5.13
CA LYS A 43 -12.63 4.84 5.76
C LYS A 43 -13.92 4.26 5.16
N PRO A 44 -13.90 3.04 4.59
CA PRO A 44 -15.09 2.46 4.00
C PRO A 44 -16.13 2.21 5.10
N GLN A 45 -17.33 2.72 4.85
CA GLN A 45 -18.57 2.40 5.54
C GLN A 45 -19.54 2.02 4.41
N ASP A 46 -20.31 0.95 4.59
CA ASP A 46 -21.22 0.42 3.56
C ASP A 46 -20.51 -0.07 2.27
N ASN A 47 -21.22 -0.02 1.14
CA ASN A 47 -20.80 -0.55 -0.18
C ASN A 47 -19.83 0.38 -0.93
N VAL A 48 -18.93 1.07 -0.23
CA VAL A 48 -17.96 1.95 -0.90
C VAL A 48 -16.97 1.11 -1.70
N VAL A 49 -16.84 1.42 -2.99
CA VAL A 49 -15.92 0.74 -3.90
C VAL A 49 -14.49 1.29 -3.72
N PRO A 50 -13.46 0.42 -3.67
CA PRO A 50 -12.06 0.85 -3.59
C PRO A 50 -11.65 1.65 -4.82
N ILE A 51 -10.75 2.61 -4.63
CA ILE A 51 -10.18 3.37 -5.75
C ILE A 51 -9.27 2.47 -6.59
N LYS A 52 -8.56 1.55 -5.93
CA LYS A 52 -7.76 0.52 -6.56
C LYS A 52 -7.59 -0.66 -5.60
N THR A 53 -7.53 -1.83 -6.20
CA THR A 53 -7.21 -3.09 -5.56
C THR A 53 -5.93 -3.66 -6.15
N LEU A 54 -5.30 -4.57 -5.41
CA LEU A 54 -4.23 -5.45 -5.86
C LEU A 54 -4.49 -6.80 -5.20
N VAL A 55 -4.70 -7.82 -6.04
CA VAL A 55 -4.81 -9.20 -5.57
C VAL A 55 -3.43 -9.65 -5.11
N ILE A 56 -3.39 -10.25 -3.92
CA ILE A 56 -2.16 -10.78 -3.32
C ILE A 56 -2.04 -12.25 -3.73
N ASP A 57 -1.05 -12.55 -4.57
CA ASP A 57 -0.71 -13.89 -5.03
C ASP A 57 0.81 -14.11 -4.96
N GLY A 58 1.29 -15.27 -5.44
CA GLY A 58 2.72 -15.60 -5.47
C GLY A 58 3.57 -14.69 -6.38
N ASN A 59 2.96 -13.81 -7.18
CA ASN A 59 3.65 -12.85 -8.06
C ASN A 59 3.76 -11.47 -7.43
N CYS A 60 3.07 -11.23 -6.30
CA CYS A 60 3.23 -10.01 -5.53
C CYS A 60 4.63 -9.90 -4.92
N ARG A 61 5.18 -8.70 -4.98
CA ARG A 61 6.46 -8.34 -4.40
C ARG A 61 6.30 -7.06 -3.60
N VAL A 62 7.09 -6.97 -2.55
CA VAL A 62 7.24 -5.76 -1.75
C VAL A 62 8.69 -5.33 -1.84
N GLU A 63 8.90 -4.11 -2.28
CA GLU A 63 10.19 -3.45 -2.19
C GLU A 63 10.18 -2.52 -0.99
N ASP A 64 11.08 -2.79 -0.05
CA ASP A 64 11.44 -1.83 0.97
C ASP A 64 12.34 -0.76 0.36
N ARG A 65 11.87 0.50 0.35
CA ARG A 65 12.65 1.63 -0.17
C ARG A 65 13.16 2.53 0.95
N GLY A 66 13.03 2.07 2.20
CA GLY A 66 13.50 2.73 3.39
C GLY A 66 12.87 4.09 3.63
N LEU A 67 13.59 4.90 4.39
CA LEU A 67 13.22 6.25 4.76
C LEU A 67 13.56 7.23 3.63
N GLN A 68 12.60 8.08 3.25
CA GLN A 68 12.78 9.07 2.20
C GLN A 68 12.24 10.43 2.66
N THR A 69 12.89 11.50 2.20
CA THR A 69 12.38 12.86 2.37
C THR A 69 11.51 13.22 1.18
N GLN A 70 10.21 13.40 1.39
CA GLN A 70 9.25 13.79 0.37
C GLN A 70 8.61 15.12 0.79
N HIS A 71 8.82 16.18 -0.01
CA HIS A 71 8.30 17.54 0.28
C HIS A 71 8.66 18.05 1.68
N GLY A 72 9.87 17.76 2.16
CA GLY A 72 10.33 18.15 3.51
C GLY A 72 9.87 17.24 4.66
N HIS A 73 9.02 16.24 4.38
CA HIS A 73 8.58 15.27 5.36
C HIS A 73 9.32 13.95 5.22
N MET A 74 9.74 13.39 6.35
CA MET A 74 10.41 12.10 6.41
C MET A 74 9.37 10.97 6.45
N VAL A 75 9.39 10.09 5.45
CA VAL A 75 8.39 9.03 5.26
C VAL A 75 9.06 7.69 5.02
N TYR A 76 8.56 6.62 5.64
CA TYR A 76 9.03 5.26 5.34
C TYR A 76 8.26 4.73 4.15
N VAL A 77 8.95 4.11 3.19
CA VAL A 77 8.38 3.78 1.90
C VAL A 77 8.41 2.28 1.63
N LEU A 78 7.25 1.74 1.27
CA LEU A 78 7.11 0.40 0.70
C LEU A 78 6.48 0.48 -0.70
N SER A 79 6.95 -0.32 -1.64
CA SER A 79 6.28 -0.49 -2.93
C SER A 79 5.78 -1.91 -3.10
N VAL A 80 4.46 -2.06 -3.20
CA VAL A 80 3.81 -3.34 -3.46
C VAL A 80 3.45 -3.41 -4.95
N TYR A 81 3.80 -4.49 -5.63
CA TYR A 81 3.47 -4.67 -7.06
C TYR A 81 3.33 -6.13 -7.42
N ASN A 82 2.60 -6.42 -8.49
CA ASN A 82 2.54 -7.74 -9.08
C ASN A 82 3.50 -7.80 -10.28
N LYS A 83 4.41 -8.79 -10.32
CA LYS A 83 5.40 -8.93 -11.41
C LYS A 83 4.75 -9.19 -12.78
N LYS A 84 3.63 -9.89 -12.83
CA LYS A 84 2.92 -10.19 -14.08
C LYS A 84 2.12 -8.99 -14.59
N GLU A 85 1.74 -8.10 -13.69
CA GLU A 85 0.95 -6.91 -14.01
C GLU A 85 1.74 -5.64 -13.72
N THR A 86 2.72 -5.35 -14.59
CA THR A 86 3.62 -4.19 -14.48
C THR A 86 2.87 -2.85 -14.40
N CYS A 87 1.63 -2.78 -14.89
CA CYS A 87 0.78 -1.59 -14.81
C CYS A 87 0.16 -1.36 -13.41
N GLN A 88 0.22 -2.33 -12.49
CA GLN A 88 -0.52 -2.31 -11.23
C GLN A 88 0.33 -2.00 -9.98
N ARG A 89 1.52 -1.39 -10.11
CA ARG A 89 2.31 -0.98 -8.94
C ARG A 89 1.55 -0.03 -7.99
N MET A 90 1.61 -0.34 -6.70
CA MET A 90 1.07 0.45 -5.59
C MET A 90 2.20 0.84 -4.66
N THR A 91 2.58 2.11 -4.72
CA THR A 91 3.58 2.67 -3.82
C THR A 91 2.89 3.34 -2.64
N ILE A 92 3.27 2.91 -1.43
CA ILE A 92 2.67 3.28 -0.16
C ILE A 92 3.79 3.81 0.74
N SER A 93 3.50 4.85 1.50
CA SER A 93 4.39 5.36 2.53
C SER A 93 3.64 5.58 3.82
N VAL A 94 4.40 5.49 4.91
CA VAL A 94 3.90 5.62 6.26
C VAL A 94 4.67 6.76 6.93
N ILE A 95 3.94 7.74 7.47
CA ILE A 95 4.55 8.86 8.21
C ILE A 95 4.71 8.44 9.67
N HIS A 96 5.98 8.36 10.11
CA HIS A 96 6.58 8.33 11.45
C HIS A 96 5.90 7.57 12.63
N ILE A 97 4.59 7.57 12.80
CA ILE A 97 3.89 6.88 13.91
C ILE A 97 3.54 5.41 13.60
N ALA A 98 3.60 5.00 12.33
CA ALA A 98 3.16 3.67 11.90
C ALA A 98 4.28 2.76 11.36
N ILE A 99 5.54 2.99 11.77
CA ILE A 99 6.69 2.12 11.45
C ILE A 99 6.48 0.67 11.93
N ALA A 100 5.72 0.48 13.01
CA ALA A 100 5.29 -0.85 13.45
C ALA A 100 4.37 -1.56 12.42
N TYR A 101 3.53 -0.81 11.71
CA TYR A 101 2.61 -1.36 10.70
C TYR A 101 3.34 -1.70 9.39
N SER A 102 4.32 -0.90 8.96
CA SER A 102 5.09 -1.19 7.74
C SER A 102 5.92 -2.46 7.88
N ARG A 103 6.50 -2.72 9.07
CA ARG A 103 7.23 -3.95 9.36
C ARG A 103 6.33 -5.19 9.37
N ASN A 104 5.12 -5.07 9.92
CA ASN A 104 4.13 -6.16 9.88
C ASN A 104 3.64 -6.43 8.44
N ILE A 105 3.43 -5.39 7.63
CA ILE A 105 3.10 -5.54 6.21
C ILE A 105 4.19 -6.32 5.47
N GLY A 106 5.47 -6.00 5.67
CA GLY A 106 6.58 -6.76 5.11
C GLY A 106 6.59 -8.24 5.52
N GLN A 107 6.28 -8.55 6.78
CA GLN A 107 6.18 -9.94 7.25
C GLN A 107 4.97 -10.71 6.68
N ILE A 108 3.82 -10.05 6.47
CA ILE A 108 2.62 -10.67 5.88
C ILE A 108 2.85 -11.03 4.41
N PHE A 109 3.66 -10.24 3.71
CA PHE A 109 3.94 -10.45 2.29
C PHE A 109 4.94 -11.56 1.98
N GLN A 110 5.25 -12.46 2.94
CA GLN A 110 6.19 -13.58 2.81
C GLN A 110 7.42 -13.22 1.95
N ILE A 111 8.35 -12.53 2.61
CA ILE A 111 9.63 -12.09 2.09
C ILE A 111 10.37 -13.28 1.45
N ASN A 112 10.29 -13.40 0.13
CA ASN A 112 11.48 -13.72 -0.64
C ASN A 112 12.14 -12.36 -0.90
N PRO A 113 13.29 -12.07 -0.26
CA PRO A 113 14.12 -10.96 -0.69
C PRO A 113 14.46 -11.17 -2.17
N LEU A 114 14.60 -10.08 -2.92
CA LEU A 114 15.49 -10.14 -4.08
C LEU A 114 16.91 -10.39 -3.58
#